data_AF-A0A7X5QHW1-F1
#
_entry.id   AF-A0A7X5QHW1-F1
#
_cell.length_a   1.000
_cell.length_b   1.000
_cell.length_c   1.000
_cell.angle_alpha   90.00
_cell.angle_beta   90.00
_cell.angle_gamma   90.00
#
_symmetry.space_group_name_H-M   'P 1'
#
loop_
_entity.id
_entity.type
_entity.pdbx_description
1 polymer ?
#
loop_
_entity_poly.entity_id
_entity_poly.type
_entity_poly.pdbx_seq_one_letter_code
_entity_poly.pdbx_strand_id
1 'polypeptide(L)' 'MNWIKCSEMLPELKDDSVLVWFSDINSMDMVHIEDYFKDITAGFDDEGNQLYTKWYITKKVTHWMPLPQPPGEV' A
#
# COMPACT_ATOMS: atom_id res chain seq x y z
N MET A 1 -10.49 -7.07 14.37
CA MET A 1 -9.83 -6.42 13.22
C MET A 1 -8.37 -6.81 13.27
N ASN A 2 -7.89 -7.54 12.27
CA ASN A 2 -6.53 -8.08 12.28
C ASN A 2 -5.72 -7.40 11.19
N TRP A 3 -4.66 -6.70 11.58
CA TRP A 3 -3.65 -6.16 10.68
C TRP A 3 -2.92 -7.29 9.96
N ILE A 4 -2.73 -7.15 8.66
CA ILE A 4 -1.99 -8.09 7.80
C ILE A 4 -0.64 -7.45 7.50
N LYS A 5 0.46 -8.16 7.76
CA LYS A 5 1.80 -7.65 7.41
C LYS A 5 1.96 -7.62 5.90
N CYS A 6 2.49 -6.54 5.36
CA CYS A 6 2.82 -6.45 3.94
C CYS A 6 3.84 -7.51 3.50
N SER A 7 4.68 -7.99 4.41
CA SER A 7 5.64 -9.08 4.17
C SER A 7 5.00 -10.47 4.09
N GLU A 8 3.78 -10.63 4.61
CA GLU A 8 3.05 -11.91 4.59
C GLU A 8 2.10 -11.95 3.39
N MET A 9 1.36 -10.87 3.15
CA MET A 9 0.40 -10.75 2.06
C MET A 9 0.17 -9.28 1.72
N LEU A 10 0.10 -8.98 0.42
CA LEU A 10 -0.30 -7.66 -0.09
C LEU A 10 -1.80 -7.66 -0.42
N PRO A 11 -2.47 -6.50 -0.42
CA PRO A 11 -3.83 -6.40 -0.92
C PRO A 11 -3.89 -6.77 -2.41
N GLU A 12 -5.01 -7.34 -2.84
CA GLU A 12 -5.31 -7.56 -4.25
C GLU A 12 -5.37 -6.22 -5.00
N LEU A 13 -4.72 -6.11 -6.15
CA LEU A 13 -4.74 -4.88 -6.95
C LEU A 13 -6.11 -4.67 -7.59
N LYS A 14 -6.82 -3.64 -7.13
CA LYS A 14 -8.12 -3.18 -7.63
C LYS A 14 -8.32 -1.71 -7.28
N ASP A 15 -9.26 -1.07 -7.95
CA ASP A 15 -9.73 0.28 -7.64
C ASP A 15 -10.55 0.26 -6.33
N ASP A 16 -9.84 0.30 -5.20
CA ASP A 16 -10.37 0.23 -3.84
C ASP A 16 -9.33 0.80 -2.85
N SER A 17 -9.70 0.96 -1.58
CA SER A 17 -8.84 1.53 -0.55
C SER A 17 -8.70 0.61 0.67
N VAL A 18 -7.58 0.74 1.36
CA VAL A 18 -7.27 0.00 2.61
C VAL A 18 -6.76 0.97 3.66
N LEU A 19 -6.87 0.57 4.94
CA LEU A 19 -6.15 1.23 6.01
C LEU A 19 -4.74 0.66 6.08
N VAL A 20 -3.75 1.52 6.27
CA VAL A 20 -2.33 1.14 6.37
C VAL A 20 -1.69 1.70 7.63
N TRP A 21 -0.61 1.06 8.08
CA TRP A 21 0.21 1.51 9.20
C TRP A 21 1.59 2.01 8.73
N PHE A 22 1.86 3.30 8.92
CA PHE A 22 3.12 3.96 8.63
C PHE A 22 4.06 3.85 9.84
N SER A 23 5.14 3.08 9.68
CA SER A 23 6.03 2.76 10.80
C SER A 23 6.98 3.90 11.20
N ASP A 24 7.27 4.84 10.32
CA ASP A 24 8.13 6.00 10.62
C ASP A 24 7.45 7.07 11.44
N ILE A 25 6.18 7.35 11.14
CA ILE A 25 5.40 8.38 11.84
C ILE A 25 4.47 7.79 12.90
N ASN A 26 4.48 6.46 13.07
CA ASN A 26 3.67 5.74 14.06
C ASN A 26 2.17 6.10 13.97
N SER A 27 1.64 6.12 12.75
CA SER A 27 0.27 6.54 12.42
C SER A 27 -0.39 5.59 11.43
N MET A 28 -1.72 5.64 11.37
CA MET A 28 -2.52 4.98 10.34
C MET A 28 -3.23 5.99 9.45
N ASP A 29 -3.46 5.62 8.19
CA ASP A 29 -4.28 6.39 7.25
C ASP A 29 -4.91 5.45 6.20
N MET A 30 -5.84 5.98 5.40
CA MET A 30 -6.41 5.32 4.24
C MET A 30 -5.53 5.58 3.01
N VAL A 31 -5.30 4.55 2.18
CA VAL A 31 -4.62 4.69 0.89
C VAL A 31 -5.36 3.94 -0.21
N HIS A 32 -5.27 4.46 -1.43
CA HIS A 32 -5.71 3.77 -2.63
C HIS A 32 -4.77 2.59 -2.92
N ILE A 33 -5.32 1.40 -3.20
CA ILE A 33 -4.52 0.18 -3.33
C ILE A 33 -3.56 0.26 -4.51
N GLU A 34 -4.05 0.60 -5.70
CA GLU A 34 -3.18 0.63 -6.88
C GLU A 34 -2.07 1.69 -6.75
N ASP A 35 -2.35 2.82 -6.12
CA ASP A 35 -1.35 3.87 -5.93
C ASP A 35 -0.20 3.38 -5.04
N TYR A 36 -0.51 2.65 -3.96
CA TYR A 36 0.50 2.26 -2.98
C TYR A 36 1.19 0.94 -3.28
N PHE A 37 0.47 0.00 -3.90
CA PHE A 37 0.91 -1.40 -4.02
C PHE A 37 1.19 -1.85 -5.46
N LYS A 38 0.83 -1.06 -6.48
CA LYS A 38 1.25 -1.32 -7.88
C LYS A 38 2.66 -0.80 -8.14
N ASP A 39 3.29 -1.35 -9.17
CA ASP A 39 4.60 -0.88 -9.62
C ASP A 39 4.53 0.57 -10.11
N ILE A 40 5.44 1.38 -9.57
CA ILE A 40 5.74 2.74 -10.01
C ILE A 40 7.16 2.77 -10.56
N THR A 41 7.44 3.70 -11.47
CA THR A 41 8.79 3.87 -12.02
C THR A 41 9.76 4.35 -10.94
N ALA A 42 10.99 3.82 -10.98
CA ALA A 42 12.03 4.05 -9.98
C ALA A 42 13.37 4.44 -10.62
N GLY A 43 13.33 5.23 -11.70
CA GLY A 43 14.53 5.60 -12.46
C GLY A 43 15.03 4.49 -13.38
N PHE A 44 16.29 4.57 -13.78
CA PHE A 44 16.94 3.62 -14.69
C PHE A 44 18.21 3.06 -14.03
N ASP A 45 18.62 1.85 -14.42
CA ASP A 45 19.94 1.30 -14.06
C ASP A 45 21.06 1.81 -14.99
N ASP A 46 22.30 1.38 -14.74
CA ASP A 46 23.49 1.79 -15.49
C ASP A 46 23.47 1.33 -16.97
N GLU A 47 22.64 0.34 -17.29
CA GLU A 47 22.44 -0.17 -18.66
C GLU A 47 21.27 0.52 -19.38
N GLY A 48 20.54 1.40 -18.68
CA GLY A 48 19.39 2.14 -19.21
C GLY A 48 18.06 1.39 -19.10
N ASN A 49 17.96 0.31 -18.34
CA ASN A 49 16.70 -0.41 -18.12
C ASN A 49 15.84 0.32 -17.08
N GLN A 50 14.53 0.39 -17.32
CA GLN A 50 13.57 0.99 -16.38
C GLN A 50 13.45 0.14 -15.11
N LEU A 51 13.70 0.76 -13.95
CA LEU A 51 13.49 0.17 -12.65
C LEU A 51 12.07 0.45 -12.14
N TYR A 52 11.57 -0.44 -11.29
CA TYR A 52 10.26 -0.31 -10.65
C TYR A 52 10.35 -0.49 -9.15
N THR A 53 9.47 0.18 -8.43
CA THR A 53 9.29 0.03 -6.98
C THR A 53 7.81 0.15 -6.63
N LYS A 54 7.46 0.21 -5.34
CA LYS A 54 6.10 0.43 -4.85
C LYS A 54 6.12 1.47 -3.75
N TRP A 55 5.11 2.34 -3.70
CA TRP A 55 5.03 3.42 -2.72
C TRP A 55 5.00 2.92 -1.27
N TYR A 56 4.36 1.77 -0.99
CA TYR A 56 4.31 1.22 0.37
C TYR A 56 5.70 0.95 0.97
N ILE A 57 6.69 0.63 0.12
CA ILE A 57 8.08 0.41 0.53
C ILE A 57 8.72 1.73 0.95
N THR A 58 8.66 2.74 0.08
CA THR A 58 9.31 4.05 0.30
C THR A 58 8.61 4.86 1.40
N LYS A 59 7.31 4.64 1.61
CA LYS A 59 6.51 5.22 2.69
C LYS A 59 6.52 4.38 3.98
N LYS A 60 7.29 3.30 4.04
CA LYS A 60 7.44 2.45 5.23
C LYS A 60 6.12 1.95 5.82
N VAL A 61 5.19 1.62 4.94
CA VAL A 61 3.95 0.94 5.27
C VAL A 61 4.28 -0.51 5.61
N THR A 62 3.88 -0.95 6.81
CA THR A 62 4.24 -2.30 7.31
C THR A 62 3.05 -3.24 7.40
N HIS A 63 1.86 -2.70 7.64
CA HIS A 63 0.64 -3.47 7.78
C HIS A 63 -0.50 -2.78 7.04
N TRP A 64 -1.49 -3.58 6.64
CA TRP A 64 -2.73 -3.10 6.08
C TRP A 64 -3.93 -3.88 6.64
N MET A 65 -5.13 -3.35 6.47
CA MET A 65 -6.38 -4.06 6.70
C MET A 65 -7.46 -3.52 5.75
N PRO A 66 -8.47 -4.34 5.40
CA PRO A 66 -9.61 -3.84 4.65
C PRO A 66 -10.30 -2.70 5.42
N LEU A 67 -10.89 -1.76 4.69
CA LEU A 67 -11.77 -0.77 5.29
C LEU A 67 -12.92 -1.46 6.02
N PRO A 68 -13.44 -0.87 7.11
CA PRO A 68 -14.67 -1.36 7.70
C PRO A 68 -15.78 -1.35 6.65
N GLN A 69 -16.76 -2.23 6.82
CA GLN A 69 -17.96 -2.17 5.99
C GLN A 69 -18.54 -0.75 6.08
N PRO A 70 -18.92 -0.14 4.95
CA PRO A 70 -19.58 1.16 4.97
C PRO A 70 -20.83 1.06 5.84
N PRO A 71 -21.28 2.17 6.44
CA PRO A 71 -22.58 2.18 7.11
C PRO A 71 -23.65 1.72 6.12
N GLY A 72 -24.62 0.95 6.61
CA GLY A 72 -25.86 0.70 5.87
C GLY A 72 -26.56 2.03 5.56
N GLU A 73 -27.38 2.05 4.52
CA GLU A 73 -27.93 3.28 3.94
C GLU A 73 -28.62 4.24 4.93
N VAL A 74 -28.52 5.51 4.52
CA VAL A 74 -29.34 6.69 4.84
C VAL A 74 -30.83 6.47 4.75
#